data_AF-A0A0G0LDS4-F1
#
_entry.id   AF-A0A0G0LDS4-F1
#
_cell.length_a   1.000
_cell.length_b   1.000
_cell.length_c   1.000
_cell.angle_alpha   90.00
_cell.angle_beta   90.00
_cell.angle_gamma   90.00
#
_symmetry.space_group_name_H-M   'P 1'
#
loop_
_entity.id
_entity.type
_entity.pdbx_description
1 polymer ?
#
loop_
_entity_poly.entity_id
_entity_poly.type
_entity_poly.pdbx_seq_one_letter_code
_entity_poly.pdbx_strand_id
1 'polypeptide(L)'
;MDIISAAIIEIVTDLKTASQAMSFVWFIVLPPLFFYVFEIYWLRHIQDEFWASADWVLLELIPPKNIEKSPKPMEALFTTFAGVEKGFDIAEEYISGMFTDYMSLEVVSDQGAVHLYIRSMKKYRNLVEAALYAQYPDVEIVEVPDYVDDVPKIIPNGKWDLWGADIAPTSKHPAFPIRTYKAFEEDITGTMIDPLAGLFEVMGKLGPGQQMWLQWIIAPKSPSWGSTVGKELTEKLKGKEKKKESTLERLWQDIVDVFSNLFTATHSEVKFPSEKKKDEQPLDTRLSPLERDVLKAVEENLGKWQFTVKGRYIYLGRRENFDKSHGVSGFWGSLKQFNDDNMNGFKPDNTSKTFANWINQRNRLRYRQRKILRRYRNRSGDGVNMAMSTEELATIFHLPDMNVIAPSLSRVEAKRGGAPSNLPIE
;
A
#
# COMPACT_ATOMS: atom_id res chain seq x y z
N MET A 1 52.73 5.73 30.84
CA MET A 1 52.68 5.28 29.43
C MET A 1 52.76 3.77 29.34
N ASP A 2 53.52 3.11 30.22
CA ASP A 2 53.76 1.66 30.17
C ASP A 2 52.52 0.77 30.41
N ILE A 3 51.58 1.21 31.25
CA ILE A 3 50.32 0.50 31.51
C ILE A 3 49.41 0.50 30.28
N ILE A 4 49.37 1.61 29.54
CA ILE A 4 48.56 1.75 28.33
C ILE A 4 49.18 0.92 27.20
N SER A 5 50.51 0.92 27.05
CA SER A 5 51.18 0.06 26.07
C SER A 5 51.04 -1.42 26.38
N ALA A 6 51.09 -1.82 27.66
CA ALA A 6 50.90 -3.21 28.07
C ALA A 6 49.47 -3.69 27.77
N ALA A 7 48.46 -2.88 28.11
CA ALA A 7 47.05 -3.18 27.79
C ALA A 7 46.79 -3.28 26.28
N ILE A 8 47.43 -2.43 25.46
CA ILE A 8 47.30 -2.49 24.00
C ILE A 8 47.94 -3.78 23.46
N ILE A 9 49.10 -4.19 23.97
CA ILE A 9 49.77 -5.43 23.57
C ILE A 9 48.90 -6.65 23.93
N GLU A 10 48.31 -6.67 25.12
CA GLU A 10 47.42 -7.73 25.59
C GLU A 10 46.16 -7.84 24.72
N ILE A 11 45.52 -6.71 24.40
CA ILE A 11 44.38 -6.67 23.47
C ILE A 11 44.77 -7.21 22.09
N VAL A 12 45.97 -6.88 21.59
CA VAL A 12 46.44 -7.37 20.29
C VAL A 12 46.72 -8.88 20.31
N THR A 13 47.29 -9.42 21.40
CA THR A 13 47.49 -10.86 21.56
C THR A 13 46.17 -11.61 21.70
N ASP A 14 45.20 -11.04 22.40
CA ASP A 14 43.85 -11.61 22.52
C ASP A 14 43.12 -11.59 21.18
N LEU A 15 43.23 -10.51 20.41
CA LEU A 15 42.66 -10.42 19.07
C LEU A 15 43.28 -11.45 18.13
N LYS A 16 44.59 -11.69 18.23
CA LYS A 16 45.30 -12.69 17.42
C LYS A 16 44.82 -14.11 17.75
N THR A 17 44.65 -14.40 19.04
CA THR A 17 44.14 -15.69 19.52
C THR A 17 42.68 -15.90 19.10
N ALA A 18 41.85 -14.88 19.25
CA ALA A 18 40.46 -14.88 18.79
C ALA A 18 40.36 -15.03 17.26
N SER A 19 41.25 -14.38 16.50
CA SER A 19 41.30 -14.52 15.04
C SER A 19 41.71 -15.93 14.60
N GLN A 20 42.65 -16.57 15.31
CA GLN A 20 43.02 -17.96 15.05
C GLN A 20 41.85 -18.90 15.37
N ALA A 21 41.18 -18.73 16.51
CA ALA A 21 39.98 -19.51 16.83
C ALA A 21 38.87 -19.30 15.79
N MET A 22 38.63 -18.05 15.36
CA MET A 22 37.65 -17.73 14.33
C MET A 22 38.01 -18.38 12.99
N SER A 23 39.28 -18.49 12.60
CA SER A 23 39.66 -19.16 11.35
C SER A 23 39.27 -20.65 11.28
N PHE A 24 39.08 -21.30 12.44
CA PHE A 24 38.62 -22.70 12.50
C PHE A 24 37.12 -22.85 12.72
N VAL A 25 36.41 -21.81 13.16
CA VAL A 25 35.00 -21.92 13.60
C VAL A 25 34.06 -20.97 12.82
N TRP A 26 34.60 -20.10 11.96
CA TRP A 26 33.80 -19.11 11.23
C TRP A 26 32.67 -19.72 10.40
N PHE A 27 32.85 -20.90 9.81
CA PHE A 27 31.81 -21.58 9.02
C PHE A 27 30.66 -22.16 9.88
N ILE A 28 30.82 -22.20 11.21
CA ILE A 28 29.75 -22.57 12.16
C ILE A 28 29.08 -21.32 12.71
N VAL A 29 29.86 -20.27 13.01
CA VAL A 29 29.36 -19.06 13.68
C VAL A 29 28.78 -18.03 12.70
N LEU A 30 29.41 -17.84 11.55
CA LEU A 30 28.98 -16.81 10.59
C LEU A 30 27.68 -17.16 9.86
N PRO A 31 27.39 -18.41 9.43
CA PRO A 31 26.15 -18.68 8.71
C PRO A 31 24.89 -18.40 9.54
N PRO A 32 24.73 -18.83 10.81
CA PRO A 32 23.57 -18.46 11.62
C PRO A 32 23.50 -16.95 11.90
N LEU A 33 24.64 -16.30 12.10
CA LEU A 33 24.72 -14.86 12.36
C LEU A 33 24.23 -14.04 11.15
N PHE A 34 24.60 -14.46 9.95
CA PHE A 34 24.24 -13.77 8.71
C PHE A 34 23.02 -14.36 8.00
N PHE A 35 22.40 -15.42 8.54
CA PHE A 35 21.27 -16.09 7.87
C PHE A 35 20.13 -15.12 7.57
N TYR A 36 19.72 -14.30 8.53
CA TYR A 36 18.65 -13.30 8.33
C TYR A 36 19.03 -12.22 7.30
N VAL A 37 20.31 -11.86 7.23
CA VAL A 37 20.79 -10.90 6.22
C VAL A 37 20.78 -11.55 4.84
N PHE A 38 21.28 -12.78 4.75
CA PHE A 38 21.24 -13.60 3.54
C PHE A 38 19.79 -13.78 3.05
N GLU A 39 18.87 -14.16 3.93
CA GLU A 39 17.46 -14.37 3.62
C GLU A 39 16.84 -13.13 2.97
N ILE A 40 17.09 -11.93 3.51
CA ILE A 40 16.58 -10.67 2.95
C ILE A 40 17.12 -10.43 1.53
N TYR A 41 18.43 -10.62 1.30
CA TYR A 41 19.03 -10.38 0.00
C TYR A 41 18.66 -11.47 -1.02
N TRP A 42 18.60 -12.72 -0.56
CA TRP A 42 18.22 -13.88 -1.37
C TRP A 42 16.76 -13.76 -1.84
N LEU A 43 15.82 -13.55 -0.92
CA LEU A 43 14.41 -13.34 -1.26
C LEU A 43 14.23 -12.18 -2.22
N ARG A 44 14.91 -11.05 -1.99
CA ARG A 44 14.85 -9.91 -2.91
C ARG A 44 15.36 -10.26 -4.31
N HIS A 45 16.46 -11.00 -4.39
CA HIS A 45 17.05 -11.40 -5.67
C HIS A 45 16.10 -12.29 -6.48
N ILE A 46 15.57 -13.36 -5.87
CA ILE A 46 14.65 -14.28 -6.55
C ILE A 46 13.30 -13.63 -6.89
N GLN A 47 12.79 -12.76 -6.01
CA GLN A 47 11.55 -12.01 -6.28
C GLN A 47 11.73 -10.99 -7.41
N ASP A 48 12.88 -10.33 -7.49
CA ASP A 48 13.20 -9.42 -8.59
C ASP A 48 13.29 -10.18 -9.93
N GLU A 49 13.83 -11.42 -9.93
CA GLU A 49 13.86 -12.29 -11.12
C GLU A 49 12.45 -12.75 -11.52
N PHE A 50 11.65 -13.24 -10.57
CA PHE A 50 10.25 -13.62 -10.82
C PHE A 50 9.46 -12.44 -11.39
N TRP A 51 9.66 -11.25 -10.80
CA TRP A 51 8.99 -10.03 -11.23
C TRP A 51 9.40 -9.61 -12.66
N ALA A 52 10.67 -9.76 -13.02
CA ALA A 52 11.17 -9.47 -14.36
C ALA A 52 10.69 -10.48 -15.43
N SER A 53 10.34 -11.70 -15.02
CA SER A 53 9.85 -12.76 -15.93
C SER A 53 8.40 -12.57 -16.38
N ALA A 54 7.62 -11.74 -15.68
CA ALA A 54 6.20 -11.58 -15.94
C ALA A 54 5.93 -10.69 -17.17
N ASP A 55 5.05 -11.14 -18.05
CA ASP A 55 4.51 -10.33 -19.15
C ASP A 55 3.42 -9.38 -18.63
N TRP A 56 3.66 -8.07 -18.77
CA TRP A 56 2.77 -7.02 -18.32
C TRP A 56 2.01 -6.38 -19.47
N VAL A 57 0.76 -5.99 -19.22
CA VAL A 57 -0.07 -5.20 -20.12
C VAL A 57 -0.55 -3.94 -19.39
N LEU A 58 -0.60 -2.81 -20.09
CA LEU A 58 -1.19 -1.57 -19.62
C LEU A 58 -2.48 -1.32 -20.39
N LEU A 59 -3.58 -1.21 -19.65
CA LEU A 59 -4.92 -0.97 -20.18
C LEU A 59 -5.35 0.44 -19.81
N GLU A 60 -5.64 1.27 -20.81
CA GLU A 60 -6.30 2.56 -20.64
C GLU A 60 -7.81 2.36 -20.51
N LEU A 61 -8.39 3.03 -19.51
CA LEU A 61 -9.82 3.05 -19.28
C LEU A 61 -10.38 4.40 -19.72
N ILE A 62 -11.21 4.37 -20.76
CA ILE A 62 -11.90 5.56 -21.25
C ILE A 62 -13.34 5.52 -20.74
N PRO A 63 -13.70 6.36 -19.75
CA PRO A 63 -15.04 6.38 -19.19
C PRO A 63 -16.08 6.89 -20.20
N PRO A 64 -17.30 6.34 -20.21
CA PRO A 64 -18.40 6.88 -21.01
C PRO A 64 -18.87 8.24 -20.47
N LYS A 65 -19.52 9.04 -21.33
CA LYS A 65 -19.99 10.38 -20.95
C LYS A 65 -21.09 10.39 -19.89
N ASN A 66 -21.93 9.36 -19.86
CA ASN A 66 -23.14 9.29 -19.04
C ASN A 66 -23.02 8.20 -17.95
N ILE A 67 -21.97 8.27 -17.14
CA ILE A 67 -21.90 7.47 -15.91
C ILE A 67 -22.74 8.18 -14.87
N GLU A 68 -23.81 7.54 -14.39
CA GLU A 68 -24.59 7.99 -13.21
C GLU A 68 -24.50 6.89 -12.14
N LYS A 69 -23.27 6.54 -11.76
CA LYS A 69 -23.02 5.49 -10.77
C LYS A 69 -22.12 6.02 -9.68
N SER A 70 -22.46 5.71 -8.43
CA SER A 70 -21.57 5.92 -7.29
C SER A 70 -20.29 5.07 -7.44
N PRO A 71 -19.24 5.30 -6.63
CA PRO A 71 -18.05 4.43 -6.61
C PRO A 71 -18.34 2.98 -6.19
N LYS A 72 -19.52 2.68 -5.64
CA LYS A 72 -19.91 1.36 -5.12
C LYS A 72 -19.69 0.17 -6.10
N PRO A 73 -19.96 0.24 -7.41
CA PRO A 73 -19.67 -0.84 -8.36
C PRO A 73 -18.19 -1.22 -8.41
N MET A 74 -17.27 -0.29 -8.09
CA MET A 74 -15.84 -0.61 -8.01
C MET A 74 -15.51 -1.60 -6.89
N GLU A 75 -16.30 -1.64 -5.80
CA GLU A 75 -16.07 -2.63 -4.75
C GLU A 75 -16.23 -4.06 -5.26
N ALA A 76 -17.20 -4.29 -6.15
CA ALA A 76 -17.43 -5.59 -6.77
C ALA A 76 -16.27 -5.97 -7.70
N LEU A 77 -15.74 -5.00 -8.45
CA LEU A 77 -14.55 -5.19 -9.28
C LEU A 77 -13.33 -5.56 -8.43
N PHE A 78 -13.07 -4.85 -7.33
CA PHE A 78 -11.96 -5.20 -6.44
C PHE A 78 -12.18 -6.54 -5.74
N THR A 79 -13.43 -6.92 -5.46
CA THR A 79 -13.74 -8.27 -4.98
C THR A 79 -13.37 -9.33 -6.02
N THR A 80 -13.59 -9.09 -7.32
CA THR A 80 -13.10 -9.98 -8.38
C THR A 80 -11.57 -10.02 -8.43
N PHE A 81 -10.90 -8.89 -8.21
CA PHE A 81 -9.42 -8.85 -8.17
C PHE A 81 -8.84 -9.59 -6.96
N ALA A 82 -9.61 -9.76 -5.88
CA ALA A 82 -9.19 -10.59 -4.75
C ALA A 82 -9.00 -12.06 -5.16
N GLY A 83 -9.69 -12.52 -6.22
CA GLY A 83 -9.52 -13.87 -6.77
C GLY A 83 -8.16 -14.14 -7.44
N VAL A 84 -7.29 -13.14 -7.56
CA VAL A 84 -5.89 -13.30 -7.98
C VAL A 84 -5.03 -13.94 -6.89
N GLU A 85 -5.53 -14.00 -5.65
CA GLU A 85 -4.86 -14.63 -4.52
C GLU A 85 -4.48 -16.09 -4.82
N LYS A 86 -3.20 -16.43 -4.59
CA LYS A 86 -2.67 -17.78 -4.63
C LYS A 86 -1.89 -18.04 -3.33
N GLY A 87 -2.10 -19.20 -2.71
CA GLY A 87 -1.22 -19.70 -1.65
C GLY A 87 0.06 -20.30 -2.24
N PHE A 88 1.20 -20.01 -1.63
CA PHE A 88 2.50 -20.50 -2.08
C PHE A 88 3.05 -21.56 -1.13
N ASP A 89 3.67 -22.59 -1.69
CA ASP A 89 4.48 -23.53 -0.90
C ASP A 89 5.82 -22.90 -0.51
N ILE A 90 6.46 -23.40 0.57
CA ILE A 90 7.77 -22.89 1.04
C ILE A 90 8.81 -22.89 -0.08
N ALA A 91 8.79 -23.89 -0.96
CA ALA A 91 9.69 -23.94 -2.10
C ALA A 91 9.37 -22.88 -3.17
N GLU A 92 8.09 -22.60 -3.44
CA GLU A 92 7.68 -21.55 -4.36
C GLU A 92 8.10 -20.16 -3.84
N GLU A 93 7.97 -19.93 -2.54
CA GLU A 93 8.32 -18.66 -1.90
C GLU A 93 9.84 -18.45 -1.81
N TYR A 94 10.59 -19.44 -1.29
CA TYR A 94 12.01 -19.28 -0.96
C TYR A 94 12.99 -19.74 -2.04
N ILE A 95 12.54 -20.50 -3.04
CA ILE A 95 13.39 -20.94 -4.16
C ILE A 95 12.98 -20.22 -5.44
N SER A 96 11.69 -20.21 -5.75
CA SER A 96 11.18 -19.59 -6.99
C SER A 96 10.87 -18.10 -6.84
N GLY A 97 10.86 -17.57 -5.61
CA GLY A 97 10.59 -16.16 -5.35
C GLY A 97 9.15 -15.74 -5.69
N MET A 98 8.22 -16.69 -5.74
CA MET A 98 6.84 -16.38 -6.07
C MET A 98 6.19 -15.61 -4.91
N PHE A 99 5.54 -14.50 -5.25
CA PHE A 99 4.74 -13.72 -4.32
C PHE A 99 3.40 -13.41 -4.99
N THR A 100 2.42 -12.95 -4.20
CA THR A 100 1.09 -12.64 -4.72
C THR A 100 1.17 -11.62 -5.85
N ASP A 101 0.65 -11.99 -7.01
CA ASP A 101 0.60 -11.09 -8.16
C ASP A 101 -0.17 -9.82 -7.79
N TYR A 102 0.37 -8.68 -8.22
CA TYR A 102 -0.22 -7.37 -7.97
C TYR A 102 -0.61 -6.68 -9.26
N MET A 103 -1.53 -5.73 -9.12
CA MET A 103 -1.96 -4.84 -10.19
C MET A 103 -1.61 -3.40 -9.83
N SER A 104 -1.45 -2.53 -10.83
CA SER A 104 -1.24 -1.10 -10.63
C SER A 104 -2.46 -0.35 -11.13
N LEU A 105 -3.10 0.44 -10.29
CA LEU A 105 -4.14 1.39 -10.66
C LEU A 105 -3.48 2.76 -10.77
N GLU A 106 -3.55 3.41 -11.92
CA GLU A 106 -2.80 4.63 -12.18
C GLU A 106 -3.72 5.73 -12.70
N VAL A 107 -3.55 6.94 -12.15
CA VAL A 107 -4.21 8.16 -12.63
C VAL A 107 -3.10 9.11 -13.06
N VAL A 108 -3.10 9.44 -14.34
CA VAL A 108 -2.00 10.17 -14.98
C VAL A 108 -2.60 11.40 -15.64
N SER A 109 -1.96 12.54 -15.45
CA SER A 109 -2.23 13.73 -16.24
C SER A 109 -1.01 14.10 -17.05
N ASP A 110 -1.18 14.17 -18.37
CA ASP A 110 -0.20 14.70 -19.31
C ASP A 110 -0.69 16.04 -19.85
N GLN A 111 -0.04 17.14 -19.45
CA GLN A 111 -0.35 18.48 -19.94
C GLN A 111 -1.83 18.89 -19.76
N GLY A 112 -2.47 18.36 -18.73
CA GLY A 112 -3.87 18.63 -18.42
C GLY A 112 -4.84 17.60 -18.98
N ALA A 113 -4.40 16.64 -19.81
CA ALA A 113 -5.23 15.50 -20.22
C ALA A 113 -5.12 14.39 -19.18
N VAL A 114 -6.24 13.99 -18.58
CA VAL A 114 -6.30 12.95 -17.53
C VAL A 114 -6.65 11.61 -18.15
N HIS A 115 -5.87 10.60 -17.78
CA HIS A 115 -6.00 9.22 -18.21
C HIS A 115 -6.02 8.29 -16.99
N LEU A 116 -6.86 7.26 -17.05
CA LEU A 116 -6.90 6.18 -16.05
C LEU A 116 -6.32 4.92 -16.67
N TYR A 117 -5.44 4.26 -15.94
CA TYR A 117 -4.82 3.02 -16.38
C TYR A 117 -4.93 1.91 -15.34
N ILE A 118 -5.03 0.68 -15.82
CA ILE A 118 -4.80 -0.53 -15.03
C ILE A 118 -3.66 -1.31 -15.69
N ARG A 119 -2.58 -1.54 -14.94
CA ARG A 119 -1.50 -2.44 -15.32
C ARG A 119 -1.67 -3.77 -14.62
N SER A 120 -1.73 -4.85 -15.38
CA SER A 120 -1.83 -6.21 -14.86
C SER A 120 -0.92 -7.16 -15.62
N MET A 121 -0.72 -8.36 -15.10
CA MET A 121 -0.10 -9.42 -15.89
C MET A 121 -1.03 -9.83 -17.04
N LYS A 122 -0.44 -10.21 -18.17
CA LYS A 122 -1.19 -10.58 -19.40
C LYS A 122 -2.19 -11.72 -19.16
N LYS A 123 -1.86 -12.67 -18.27
CA LYS A 123 -2.76 -13.77 -17.86
C LYS A 123 -4.06 -13.30 -17.20
N TYR A 124 -4.08 -12.12 -16.59
CA TYR A 124 -5.26 -11.54 -15.93
C TYR A 124 -5.98 -10.50 -16.76
N ARG A 125 -5.55 -10.24 -18.00
CA ARG A 125 -6.20 -9.27 -18.89
C ARG A 125 -7.71 -9.53 -19.02
N ASN A 126 -8.08 -10.77 -19.34
CA ASN A 126 -9.49 -11.13 -19.52
C ASN A 126 -10.30 -10.99 -18.21
N LEU A 127 -9.67 -11.22 -17.06
CA LEU A 127 -10.30 -11.02 -15.74
C LEU A 127 -10.57 -9.53 -15.50
N VAL A 128 -9.60 -8.67 -15.81
CA VAL A 128 -9.75 -7.20 -15.69
C VAL A 128 -10.83 -6.67 -16.63
N GLU A 129 -10.79 -7.05 -17.91
CA GLU A 129 -11.77 -6.63 -18.90
C GLU A 129 -13.18 -7.10 -18.53
N ALA A 130 -13.36 -8.38 -18.18
CA ALA A 130 -14.66 -8.91 -17.80
C ALA A 130 -15.23 -8.24 -16.53
N ALA A 131 -14.39 -8.00 -15.51
CA ALA A 131 -14.81 -7.33 -14.29
C ALA A 131 -15.24 -5.87 -14.55
N LEU A 132 -14.51 -5.17 -15.42
CA LEU A 132 -14.84 -3.80 -15.82
C LEU A 132 -16.14 -3.75 -16.63
N TYR A 133 -16.29 -4.56 -17.68
CA TYR A 133 -17.51 -4.58 -18.49
C TYR A 133 -18.76 -4.99 -17.70
N ALA A 134 -18.60 -5.85 -16.68
CA ALA A 134 -19.71 -6.24 -15.80
C ALA A 134 -20.25 -5.04 -14.98
N GLN A 135 -19.37 -4.15 -14.53
CA GLN A 135 -19.77 -2.98 -13.72
C GLN A 135 -20.05 -1.75 -14.59
N TYR A 136 -19.32 -1.59 -15.70
CA TYR A 136 -19.37 -0.48 -16.65
C TYR A 136 -19.42 -1.00 -18.09
N PRO A 137 -20.61 -1.37 -18.61
CA PRO A 137 -20.74 -1.95 -19.94
C PRO A 137 -20.27 -1.03 -21.08
N ASP A 138 -20.39 0.28 -20.88
CA ASP A 138 -20.06 1.31 -21.89
C ASP A 138 -18.61 1.82 -21.78
N VAL A 139 -17.76 1.22 -20.93
CA VAL A 139 -16.34 1.60 -20.82
C VAL A 139 -15.57 1.11 -22.04
N GLU A 140 -14.67 1.94 -22.58
CA GLU A 140 -13.75 1.49 -23.62
C GLU A 140 -12.38 1.18 -23.00
N ILE A 141 -11.90 -0.03 -23.26
CA ILE A 141 -10.62 -0.54 -22.73
C ILE A 141 -9.66 -0.70 -23.90
N VAL A 142 -8.54 0.01 -23.85
CA VAL A 142 -7.53 0.00 -24.92
C VAL A 142 -6.18 -0.41 -24.35
N GLU A 143 -5.48 -1.33 -25.00
CA GLU A 143 -4.10 -1.64 -24.66
C GLU A 143 -3.18 -0.55 -25.25
N VAL A 144 -2.36 0.06 -24.39
CA VAL A 144 -1.47 1.16 -24.77
C VAL A 144 -0.03 0.91 -24.32
N PRO A 145 0.98 1.47 -25.00
CA PRO A 145 2.35 1.51 -24.51
C PRO A 145 2.46 2.23 -23.15
N ASP A 146 3.50 1.92 -22.37
CA ASP A 146 3.69 2.52 -21.05
C ASP A 146 4.13 3.99 -21.16
N TYR A 147 3.26 4.91 -20.72
CA TYR A 147 3.48 6.36 -20.75
C TYR A 147 4.76 6.81 -20.02
N VAL A 148 5.32 5.97 -19.13
CA VAL A 148 6.59 6.31 -18.46
C VAL A 148 7.77 6.39 -19.43
N ASP A 149 7.65 5.77 -20.61
CA ASP A 149 8.69 5.81 -21.65
C ASP A 149 8.70 7.13 -22.45
N ASP A 150 7.64 7.93 -22.37
CA ASP A 150 7.55 9.24 -23.02
C ASP A 150 8.44 10.31 -22.37
N VAL A 151 8.87 10.06 -21.12
CA VAL A 151 9.80 10.92 -20.40
C VAL A 151 11.20 10.29 -20.29
N PRO A 152 12.27 11.10 -20.23
CA PRO A 152 13.63 10.59 -20.09
C PRO A 152 13.80 9.66 -18.88
N LYS A 153 14.53 8.54 -19.07
CA LYS A 153 14.82 7.58 -18.00
C LYS A 153 15.58 8.17 -16.81
N ILE A 154 16.36 9.22 -17.04
CA ILE A 154 17.20 9.87 -16.03
C ILE A 154 16.69 11.29 -15.78
N ILE A 155 15.95 11.46 -14.69
CA ILE A 155 15.45 12.75 -14.17
C ILE A 155 15.86 12.84 -12.68
N PRO A 156 16.30 14.03 -12.19
CA PRO A 156 16.41 15.30 -12.91
C PRO A 156 17.59 15.33 -13.89
N ASN A 157 17.41 16.12 -14.95
CA ASN A 157 18.46 16.46 -15.92
C ASN A 157 18.43 17.97 -16.21
N GLY A 158 19.14 18.42 -17.25
CA GLY A 158 19.19 19.84 -17.62
C GLY A 158 17.86 20.43 -18.08
N LYS A 159 16.90 19.60 -18.52
CA LYS A 159 15.59 20.03 -19.06
C LYS A 159 14.44 19.69 -18.12
N TRP A 160 14.52 18.58 -17.40
CA TRP A 160 13.46 18.04 -16.55
C TRP A 160 13.80 18.11 -15.06
N ASP A 161 12.80 18.41 -14.25
CA ASP A 161 12.84 18.26 -12.79
C ASP A 161 11.71 17.34 -12.30
N LEU A 162 11.82 16.89 -11.07
CA LEU A 162 10.92 15.90 -10.48
C LEU A 162 10.66 16.21 -9.01
N TRP A 163 9.41 16.11 -8.59
CA TRP A 163 9.07 15.94 -7.18
C TRP A 163 8.33 14.61 -7.01
N GLY A 164 8.59 13.88 -5.94
CA GLY A 164 7.82 12.67 -5.67
C GLY A 164 7.90 12.24 -4.22
N ALA A 165 6.91 11.46 -3.80
CA ALA A 165 6.90 10.76 -2.52
C ALA A 165 6.06 9.48 -2.63
N ASP A 166 6.40 8.46 -1.86
CA ASP A 166 5.43 7.42 -1.55
C ASP A 166 4.36 8.02 -0.62
N ILE A 167 3.13 7.51 -0.73
CA ILE A 167 2.02 7.88 0.13
C ILE A 167 2.06 6.96 1.35
N ALA A 168 2.01 7.55 2.54
CA ALA A 168 1.96 6.84 3.81
C ALA A 168 0.68 7.19 4.58
N PRO A 169 0.19 6.28 5.44
CA PRO A 169 -0.93 6.55 6.32
C PRO A 169 -0.57 7.62 7.38
N THR A 170 -1.54 8.45 7.77
CA THR A 170 -1.38 9.44 8.85
C THR A 170 -1.23 8.75 10.19
N SER A 171 -2.11 7.77 10.48
CA SER A 171 -2.11 6.97 11.70
C SER A 171 -1.04 5.87 11.68
N LYS A 172 -0.59 5.44 12.87
CA LYS A 172 0.34 4.31 13.00
C LYS A 172 -0.37 2.96 12.93
N HIS A 173 -1.69 2.90 13.15
CA HIS A 173 -2.41 1.63 13.17
C HIS A 173 -3.12 1.38 11.82
N PRO A 174 -2.79 0.30 11.09
CA PRO A 174 -3.32 0.03 9.75
C PRO A 174 -4.81 -0.37 9.70
N ALA A 175 -5.51 -0.32 10.83
CA ALA A 175 -6.92 -0.71 10.93
C ALA A 175 -7.89 0.41 10.64
N PHE A 176 -7.46 1.63 10.93
CA PHE A 176 -8.33 2.77 10.80
C PHE A 176 -8.55 3.00 9.31
N PRO A 177 -9.80 3.02 8.85
CA PRO A 177 -10.09 3.32 7.46
C PRO A 177 -9.79 4.80 7.16
N ILE A 178 -9.60 5.11 5.89
CA ILE A 178 -9.74 6.49 5.39
C ILE A 178 -11.22 6.89 5.37
N ARG A 179 -11.49 8.17 5.15
CA ARG A 179 -12.85 8.62 4.83
C ARG A 179 -13.30 7.98 3.51
N THR A 180 -14.35 7.17 3.54
CA THR A 180 -14.86 6.42 2.38
C THR A 180 -15.94 7.21 1.62
N TYR A 181 -16.26 6.78 0.40
CA TYR A 181 -17.24 7.43 -0.48
C TYR A 181 -18.62 7.63 0.17
N LYS A 182 -19.02 6.76 1.12
CA LYS A 182 -20.29 6.90 1.85
C LYS A 182 -20.39 8.21 2.62
N ALA A 183 -19.26 8.73 3.10
CA ALA A 183 -19.20 10.00 3.83
C ALA A 183 -19.20 11.23 2.90
N PHE A 184 -19.28 11.05 1.58
CA PHE A 184 -19.42 12.10 0.57
C PHE A 184 -20.83 12.17 -0.03
N GLU A 185 -21.75 11.34 0.45
CA GLU A 185 -23.18 11.46 0.16
C GLU A 185 -23.77 12.60 1.00
N GLU A 186 -24.45 13.55 0.36
CA GLU A 186 -25.10 14.64 1.07
C GLU A 186 -26.44 14.16 1.66
N ASP A 187 -26.59 14.28 2.99
CA ASP A 187 -27.72 13.72 3.75
C ASP A 187 -29.10 14.23 3.30
N ILE A 188 -29.17 15.42 2.70
CA ILE A 188 -30.43 16.13 2.40
C ILE A 188 -30.91 15.84 0.98
N THR A 189 -29.99 15.92 0.01
CA THR A 189 -30.28 15.78 -1.43
C THR A 189 -30.10 14.34 -1.89
N GLY A 190 -29.32 13.53 -1.15
CA GLY A 190 -28.88 12.21 -1.59
C GLY A 190 -27.94 12.27 -2.80
N THR A 191 -27.51 13.47 -3.21
CA THR A 191 -26.57 13.62 -4.32
C THR A 191 -25.18 13.31 -3.83
N MET A 192 -24.50 12.40 -4.53
CA MET A 192 -23.14 12.02 -4.21
C MET A 192 -22.17 13.03 -4.82
N ILE A 193 -21.31 13.61 -3.99
CA ILE A 193 -20.16 14.36 -4.47
C ILE A 193 -19.06 13.35 -4.78
N ASP A 194 -18.56 13.36 -6.02
CA ASP A 194 -17.50 12.45 -6.42
C ASP A 194 -16.21 12.75 -5.62
N PRO A 195 -15.69 11.76 -4.86
CA PRO A 195 -14.47 11.96 -4.09
C PRO A 195 -13.24 12.29 -4.93
N LEU A 196 -13.16 11.96 -6.22
CA LEU A 196 -12.00 12.26 -7.06
C LEU A 196 -12.10 13.59 -7.81
N ALA A 197 -13.24 14.30 -7.72
CA ALA A 197 -13.47 15.54 -8.46
C ALA A 197 -12.35 16.58 -8.25
N GLY A 198 -11.98 16.84 -6.99
CA GLY A 198 -10.92 17.80 -6.66
C GLY A 198 -9.54 17.37 -7.18
N LEU A 199 -9.26 16.06 -7.23
CA LEU A 199 -8.01 15.55 -7.81
C LEU A 199 -7.98 15.76 -9.33
N PHE A 200 -9.07 15.44 -10.02
CA PHE A 200 -9.18 15.61 -11.47
C PHE A 200 -9.14 17.08 -11.90
N GLU A 201 -9.67 18.00 -11.10
CA GLU A 201 -9.58 19.43 -11.37
C GLU A 201 -8.12 19.93 -11.32
N VAL A 202 -7.37 19.55 -10.27
CA VAL A 202 -5.94 19.89 -10.14
C VAL A 202 -5.14 19.28 -11.28
N MET A 203 -5.39 18.01 -11.60
CA MET A 203 -4.74 17.31 -12.70
C MET A 203 -5.08 17.92 -14.06
N GLY A 204 -6.31 18.41 -14.27
CA GLY A 204 -6.77 19.02 -15.52
C GLY A 204 -6.21 20.42 -15.78
N LYS A 205 -5.80 21.15 -14.73
CA LYS A 205 -5.22 22.50 -14.83
C LYS A 205 -3.71 22.52 -15.09
N LEU A 206 -3.10 21.37 -15.39
CA LEU A 206 -1.67 21.29 -15.68
C LEU A 206 -1.29 22.04 -16.95
N GLY A 207 -0.13 22.71 -16.91
CA GLY A 207 0.40 23.43 -18.06
C GLY A 207 1.22 22.56 -19.01
N PRO A 208 1.58 23.07 -20.20
CA PRO A 208 2.41 22.36 -21.17
C PRO A 208 3.78 21.95 -20.60
N GLY A 209 4.17 20.71 -20.89
CA GLY A 209 5.41 20.11 -20.41
C GLY A 209 5.44 19.76 -18.91
N GLN A 210 4.28 19.67 -18.26
CA GLN A 210 4.11 19.14 -16.90
C GLN A 210 3.30 17.84 -16.92
N GLN A 211 3.61 16.93 -16.00
CA GLN A 211 2.87 15.68 -15.83
C GLN A 211 2.69 15.34 -14.34
N MET A 212 1.52 14.81 -13.98
CA MET A 212 1.22 14.29 -12.64
C MET A 212 0.88 12.82 -12.71
N TRP A 213 1.55 12.01 -11.91
CA TRP A 213 1.49 10.56 -11.96
C TRP A 213 1.14 10.02 -10.59
N LEU A 214 -0.07 9.47 -10.43
CA LEU A 214 -0.52 8.79 -9.23
C LEU A 214 -0.62 7.29 -9.50
N GLN A 215 -0.01 6.49 -8.63
CA GLN A 215 0.07 5.05 -8.75
C GLN A 215 -0.35 4.39 -7.43
N TRP A 216 -1.28 3.44 -7.52
CA TRP A 216 -1.70 2.55 -6.44
C TRP A 216 -1.41 1.11 -6.84
N ILE A 217 -0.35 0.54 -6.28
CA ILE A 217 -0.06 -0.88 -6.47
C ILE A 217 -0.88 -1.65 -5.44
N ILE A 218 -1.73 -2.58 -5.90
CA ILE A 218 -2.63 -3.36 -5.08
C ILE A 218 -2.29 -4.85 -5.18
N ALA A 219 -2.24 -5.53 -4.05
CA ALA A 219 -2.07 -6.98 -3.97
C ALA A 219 -3.08 -7.55 -2.96
N PRO A 220 -3.87 -8.59 -3.31
CA PRO A 220 -4.73 -9.23 -2.33
C PRO A 220 -3.89 -9.83 -1.20
N LYS A 221 -4.40 -9.79 0.04
CA LYS A 221 -3.64 -10.23 1.22
C LYS A 221 -4.31 -11.42 1.91
N SER A 222 -3.53 -12.49 2.08
CA SER A 222 -3.92 -13.70 2.82
C SER A 222 -2.99 -13.97 4.01
N PRO A 223 -3.50 -14.35 5.19
CA PRO A 223 -4.89 -14.24 5.64
C PRO A 223 -5.31 -12.77 5.80
N SER A 224 -6.61 -12.48 5.74
CA SER A 224 -7.11 -11.11 5.86
C SER A 224 -6.58 -10.47 7.14
N TRP A 225 -5.92 -9.31 7.02
CA TRP A 225 -5.32 -8.58 8.14
C TRP A 225 -6.37 -8.28 9.23
N GLY A 226 -7.65 -8.20 8.84
CA GLY A 226 -8.78 -8.07 9.75
C GLY A 226 -8.97 -9.21 10.74
N SER A 227 -8.56 -10.44 10.39
CA SER A 227 -8.65 -11.59 11.30
C SER A 227 -7.66 -11.52 12.46
N THR A 228 -6.50 -10.87 12.28
CA THR A 228 -5.40 -10.90 13.25
C THR A 228 -5.25 -9.57 13.98
N VAL A 229 -5.05 -8.48 13.22
CA VAL A 229 -4.73 -7.15 13.78
C VAL A 229 -5.99 -6.28 13.89
N GLY A 230 -6.94 -6.47 12.97
CA GLY A 230 -8.27 -5.86 13.05
C GLY A 230 -9.03 -6.27 14.31
N LYS A 231 -9.14 -7.58 14.54
CA LYS A 231 -9.74 -8.12 15.77
C LYS A 231 -9.05 -7.64 17.04
N GLU A 232 -7.72 -7.56 17.04
CA GLU A 232 -6.96 -7.04 18.19
C GLU A 232 -7.31 -5.58 18.48
N LEU A 233 -7.43 -4.74 17.45
CA LEU A 233 -7.86 -3.37 17.65
C LEU A 233 -9.32 -3.29 18.10
N THR A 234 -10.25 -4.05 17.50
CA THR A 234 -11.65 -4.02 17.92
C THR A 234 -11.80 -4.50 19.36
N GLU A 235 -11.08 -5.53 19.77
CA GLU A 235 -11.09 -5.99 21.17
C GLU A 235 -10.49 -4.93 22.10
N LYS A 236 -9.42 -4.24 21.68
CA LYS A 236 -8.84 -3.11 22.42
C LYS A 236 -9.81 -1.93 22.55
N LEU A 237 -10.51 -1.55 21.48
CA LEU A 237 -11.54 -0.52 21.49
C LEU A 237 -12.74 -0.93 22.36
N LYS A 238 -13.08 -2.23 22.33
CA LYS A 238 -14.06 -2.87 23.23
C LYS A 238 -13.53 -3.03 24.66
N GLY A 239 -12.29 -2.63 24.96
CA GLY A 239 -11.63 -2.70 26.28
C GLY A 239 -11.43 -4.12 26.81
N LYS A 240 -11.47 -5.11 25.92
CA LYS A 240 -11.07 -6.50 26.18
C LYS A 240 -9.58 -6.59 25.88
N GLU A 241 -8.76 -6.16 26.83
CA GLU A 241 -7.32 -6.36 26.72
C GLU A 241 -6.99 -7.85 26.84
N LYS A 242 -6.88 -8.54 25.71
CA LYS A 242 -6.06 -9.75 25.66
C LYS A 242 -4.61 -9.28 25.70
N LYS A 243 -4.01 -9.23 26.90
CA LYS A 243 -2.56 -9.21 27.03
C LYS A 243 -2.05 -10.44 26.29
N LYS A 244 -1.47 -10.25 25.10
CA LYS A 244 -0.64 -11.27 24.48
C LYS A 244 0.59 -11.39 25.36
N GLU A 245 0.56 -12.34 26.29
CA GLU A 245 1.78 -12.81 26.94
C GLU A 245 2.74 -13.19 25.82
N SER A 246 3.92 -12.55 25.81
CA SER A 246 4.95 -12.90 24.83
C SER A 246 5.24 -14.39 24.98
N THR A 247 5.42 -15.12 23.88
CA THR A 247 5.74 -16.56 23.94
C THR A 247 6.93 -16.86 24.84
N LEU A 248 7.87 -15.91 24.96
CA LEU A 248 8.99 -15.93 25.91
C LEU A 248 8.58 -15.78 27.37
N GLU A 249 7.57 -14.95 27.65
CA GLU A 249 7.02 -14.72 28.99
C GLU A 249 6.23 -15.94 29.46
N ARG A 250 5.46 -16.56 28.56
CA ARG A 250 4.78 -17.84 28.81
C ARG A 250 5.77 -18.99 29.00
N LEU A 251 6.83 -19.06 28.19
CA LEU A 251 7.92 -20.04 28.39
C LEU A 251 8.65 -19.85 29.72
N TRP A 252 8.90 -18.60 30.13
CA TRP A 252 9.52 -18.32 31.43
C TRP A 252 8.58 -18.63 32.60
N GLN A 253 7.29 -18.31 32.47
CA GLN A 253 6.26 -18.67 33.44
C GLN A 253 6.10 -20.20 33.53
N ASP A 254 6.05 -20.92 32.41
CA ASP A 254 5.99 -22.38 32.38
C ASP A 254 7.24 -23.01 33.04
N ILE A 255 8.42 -22.43 32.82
CA ILE A 255 9.67 -22.86 33.49
C ILE A 255 9.62 -22.58 35.00
N VAL A 256 9.18 -21.39 35.40
CA VAL A 256 9.07 -21.00 36.82
C VAL A 256 7.98 -21.80 37.53
N ASP A 257 6.86 -22.11 36.87
CA ASP A 257 5.79 -22.94 37.40
C ASP A 257 6.22 -24.40 37.53
N VAL A 258 6.97 -24.94 36.56
CA VAL A 258 7.56 -26.30 36.70
C VAL A 258 8.57 -26.34 37.86
N PHE A 259 9.42 -25.31 38.01
CA PHE A 259 10.40 -25.27 39.10
C PHE A 259 9.78 -25.02 40.48
N SER A 260 8.78 -24.16 40.58
CA SER A 260 8.08 -23.87 41.84
C SER A 260 7.17 -25.03 42.26
N ASN A 261 6.48 -25.68 41.30
CA ASN A 261 5.66 -26.85 41.57
C ASN A 261 6.47 -28.12 41.86
N LEU A 262 7.73 -28.21 41.41
CA LEU A 262 8.63 -29.28 41.82
C LEU A 262 9.01 -29.19 43.31
N PHE A 263 9.03 -27.97 43.87
CA PHE A 263 9.31 -27.73 45.30
C PHE A 263 8.06 -27.88 46.18
N THR A 264 6.88 -27.52 45.68
CA THR A 264 5.60 -27.63 46.41
C THR A 264 4.88 -28.97 46.26
N ALA A 265 5.27 -29.83 45.30
CA ALA A 265 4.74 -31.18 45.11
C ALA A 265 4.92 -32.15 46.29
N THR A 266 5.61 -31.73 47.36
CA THR A 266 5.69 -32.51 48.61
C THR A 266 4.69 -32.09 49.68
N HIS A 267 3.99 -30.94 49.58
CA HIS A 267 3.25 -30.41 50.74
C HIS A 267 1.87 -29.74 50.49
N SER A 268 1.29 -29.68 49.28
CA SER A 268 -0.17 -29.44 49.11
C SER A 268 -0.65 -29.48 47.65
N GLU A 269 -1.97 -29.70 47.48
CA GLU A 269 -2.67 -29.71 46.19
C GLU A 269 -2.69 -28.33 45.50
N VAL A 270 -2.33 -28.32 44.22
CA VAL A 270 -2.32 -27.15 43.35
C VAL A 270 -3.77 -26.67 43.10
N LYS A 271 -4.12 -25.51 43.66
CA LYS A 271 -5.36 -24.79 43.32
C LYS A 271 -5.07 -23.73 42.25
N PHE A 272 -5.57 -23.97 41.05
CA PHE A 272 -5.62 -22.93 40.01
C PHE A 272 -6.61 -21.82 40.43
N PRO A 273 -6.22 -20.54 40.40
CA PRO A 273 -7.16 -19.45 40.66
C PRO A 273 -8.18 -19.40 39.52
N SER A 274 -9.47 -19.55 39.84
CA SER A 274 -10.53 -19.23 38.89
C SER A 274 -10.59 -17.71 38.70
N GLU A 275 -10.33 -17.25 37.47
CA GLU A 275 -10.53 -15.85 37.10
C GLU A 275 -11.98 -15.45 37.34
N LYS A 276 -12.18 -14.49 38.26
CA LYS A 276 -13.46 -13.79 38.40
C LYS A 276 -13.71 -12.99 37.13
N LYS A 277 -14.63 -13.45 36.29
CA LYS A 277 -15.24 -12.61 35.26
C LYS A 277 -15.93 -11.44 35.96
N LYS A 278 -15.37 -10.24 35.83
CA LYS A 278 -16.10 -9.01 36.16
C LYS A 278 -17.27 -8.90 35.19
N ASP A 279 -18.46 -8.68 35.72
CA ASP A 279 -19.65 -8.35 34.94
C ASP A 279 -19.38 -7.09 34.11
N GLU A 280 -19.11 -7.29 32.82
CA GLU A 280 -18.97 -6.20 31.85
C GLU A 280 -20.37 -5.65 31.56
N GLN A 281 -20.59 -4.37 31.90
CA GLN A 281 -21.74 -3.61 31.40
C GLN A 281 -21.80 -3.70 29.86
N PRO A 282 -23.00 -3.64 29.25
CA PRO A 282 -23.13 -3.67 27.80
C PRO A 282 -22.27 -2.58 27.14
N LEU A 283 -21.54 -2.95 26.10
CA LEU A 283 -20.62 -2.09 25.34
C LEU A 283 -21.25 -0.75 24.93
N ASP A 284 -22.57 -0.75 24.70
CA ASP A 284 -23.38 0.41 24.31
C ASP A 284 -23.48 1.51 25.36
N THR A 285 -23.16 1.26 26.63
CA THR A 285 -23.18 2.31 27.67
C THR A 285 -21.80 2.88 28.00
N ARG A 286 -20.71 2.30 27.46
CA ARG A 286 -19.34 2.71 27.82
C ARG A 286 -18.67 3.62 26.80
N LEU A 287 -18.98 3.48 25.52
CA LEU A 287 -18.33 4.24 24.45
C LEU A 287 -19.00 5.60 24.24
N SER A 288 -18.19 6.64 24.07
CA SER A 288 -18.66 7.95 23.59
C SER A 288 -19.24 7.85 22.17
N PRO A 289 -20.13 8.75 21.74
CA PRO A 289 -20.70 8.71 20.38
C PRO A 289 -19.64 8.63 19.29
N LEU A 290 -18.55 9.39 19.42
CA LEU A 290 -17.44 9.37 18.48
C LEU A 290 -16.71 8.03 18.44
N GLU A 291 -16.45 7.41 19.60
CA GLU A 291 -15.82 6.09 19.64
C GLU A 291 -16.71 5.00 19.04
N ARG A 292 -18.04 5.16 19.10
CA ARG A 292 -18.99 4.25 18.45
C ARG A 292 -18.90 4.36 16.93
N ASP A 293 -18.86 5.58 16.40
CA ASP A 293 -18.76 5.81 14.96
C ASP A 293 -17.45 5.26 14.41
N VAL A 294 -16.34 5.47 15.12
CA VAL A 294 -15.04 4.90 14.77
C VAL A 294 -15.06 3.37 14.87
N LEU A 295 -15.63 2.78 15.92
CA LEU A 295 -15.72 1.32 16.07
C LEU A 295 -16.56 0.70 14.95
N LYS A 296 -17.70 1.32 14.61
CA LYS A 296 -18.57 0.88 13.52
C LYS A 296 -17.86 0.95 12.18
N ALA A 297 -17.18 2.06 11.89
CA ALA A 297 -16.41 2.22 10.65
C ALA A 297 -15.30 1.17 10.53
N VAL A 298 -14.59 0.89 11.63
CA VAL A 298 -13.58 -0.17 11.66
C VAL A 298 -14.21 -1.55 11.44
N GLU A 299 -15.30 -1.89 12.14
CA GLU A 299 -15.96 -3.20 11.97
C GLU A 299 -16.49 -3.42 10.56
N GLU A 300 -17.10 -2.41 9.93
CA GLU A 300 -17.52 -2.46 8.53
C GLU A 300 -16.33 -2.66 7.58
N ASN A 301 -15.22 -1.95 7.83
CA ASN A 301 -14.00 -2.06 7.02
C ASN A 301 -13.34 -3.45 7.13
N LEU A 302 -13.41 -4.05 8.32
CA LEU A 302 -12.87 -5.38 8.61
C LEU A 302 -13.69 -6.52 7.97
N GLY A 303 -14.98 -6.29 7.70
CA GLY A 303 -15.85 -7.26 7.05
C GLY A 303 -15.62 -7.41 5.54
N LYS A 304 -14.82 -6.53 4.92
CA LYS A 304 -14.56 -6.49 3.48
C LYS A 304 -13.21 -7.13 3.12
N TRP A 305 -13.05 -7.47 1.84
CA TRP A 305 -11.76 -7.94 1.31
C TRP A 305 -10.71 -6.84 1.43
N GLN A 306 -9.48 -7.23 1.79
CA GLN A 306 -8.39 -6.31 2.09
C GLN A 306 -7.22 -6.52 1.16
N PHE A 307 -6.63 -5.40 0.75
CA PHE A 307 -5.49 -5.34 -0.13
C PHE A 307 -4.32 -4.69 0.58
N THR A 308 -3.11 -5.19 0.28
CA THR A 308 -1.90 -4.42 0.50
C THR A 308 -1.81 -3.38 -0.59
N VAL A 309 -1.80 -2.12 -0.22
CA VAL A 309 -1.75 -0.97 -1.13
C VAL A 309 -0.44 -0.22 -0.95
N LYS A 310 0.16 0.13 -2.07
CA LYS A 310 1.33 1.02 -2.12
C LYS A 310 1.01 2.20 -3.00
N GLY A 311 0.81 3.36 -2.37
CA GLY A 311 0.62 4.63 -3.07
C GLY A 311 1.95 5.30 -3.41
N ARG A 312 2.03 5.87 -4.60
CA ARG A 312 3.16 6.68 -5.04
C ARG A 312 2.69 7.82 -5.92
N TYR A 313 3.23 8.99 -5.68
CA TYR A 313 2.96 10.18 -6.48
C TYR A 313 4.25 10.79 -7.02
N ILE A 314 4.26 11.12 -8.31
CA ILE A 314 5.34 11.83 -8.98
C ILE A 314 4.74 13.02 -9.75
N TYR A 315 5.36 14.18 -9.57
CA TYR A 315 5.16 15.36 -10.39
C TYR A 315 6.42 15.62 -11.22
N LEU A 316 6.26 15.60 -12.54
CA LEU A 316 7.32 15.85 -13.52
C LEU A 316 7.05 17.15 -14.25
N GLY A 317 8.11 17.83 -14.66
CA GLY A 317 7.94 18.87 -15.66
C GLY A 317 9.24 19.43 -16.18
N ARG A 318 9.14 20.16 -17.29
CA ARG A 318 10.23 20.97 -17.79
C ARG A 318 10.58 22.04 -16.76
N ARG A 319 11.88 22.26 -16.53
CA ARG A 319 12.39 23.21 -15.52
C ARG A 319 11.81 24.62 -15.66
N GLU A 320 11.60 25.07 -16.89
CA GLU A 320 11.03 26.38 -17.22
C GLU A 320 9.61 26.54 -16.68
N ASN A 321 8.82 25.47 -16.74
CA ASN A 321 7.42 25.44 -16.34
C ASN A 321 7.20 24.61 -15.07
N PHE A 322 8.22 24.35 -14.24
CA PHE A 322 8.05 23.44 -13.10
C PHE A 322 7.44 24.18 -11.90
N ASP A 323 6.12 24.10 -11.74
CA ASP A 323 5.42 24.73 -10.63
C ASP A 323 5.09 23.75 -9.51
N LYS A 324 5.89 23.80 -8.43
CA LYS A 324 5.66 22.98 -7.23
C LYS A 324 4.40 23.38 -6.46
N SER A 325 3.94 24.62 -6.56
CA SER A 325 2.76 25.09 -5.83
C SER A 325 1.52 24.35 -6.35
N HIS A 326 1.28 24.42 -7.66
CA HIS A 326 0.21 23.67 -8.29
C HIS A 326 0.45 22.16 -8.25
N GLY A 327 1.65 21.72 -8.66
CA GLY A 327 2.05 20.33 -8.77
C GLY A 327 1.99 19.54 -7.47
N VAL A 328 2.50 20.12 -6.38
CA VAL A 328 2.65 19.39 -5.11
C VAL A 328 1.56 19.81 -4.12
N SER A 329 1.38 21.11 -3.89
CA SER A 329 0.42 21.57 -2.88
C SER A 329 -1.02 21.34 -3.32
N GLY A 330 -1.33 21.52 -4.61
CA GLY A 330 -2.65 21.21 -5.17
C GLY A 330 -3.01 19.74 -4.99
N PHE A 331 -2.11 18.83 -5.38
CA PHE A 331 -2.31 17.38 -5.23
C PHE A 331 -2.48 16.95 -3.77
N TRP A 332 -1.60 17.39 -2.87
CA TRP A 332 -1.74 17.03 -1.45
C TRP A 332 -2.94 17.70 -0.79
N GLY A 333 -3.38 18.85 -1.32
CA GLY A 333 -4.63 19.51 -0.93
C GLY A 333 -5.85 18.67 -1.27
N SER A 334 -5.94 18.14 -2.50
CA SER A 334 -7.04 17.26 -2.90
C SER A 334 -7.01 15.94 -2.13
N LEU A 335 -5.83 15.36 -1.88
CA LEU A 335 -5.72 14.09 -1.16
C LEU A 335 -6.12 14.19 0.33
N LYS A 336 -6.15 15.39 0.92
CA LYS A 336 -6.57 15.60 2.31
C LYS A 336 -8.07 15.39 2.53
N GLN A 337 -8.91 15.46 1.50
CA GLN A 337 -10.36 15.22 1.67
C GLN A 337 -10.67 13.79 2.14
N PHE A 338 -9.75 12.83 1.89
CA PHE A 338 -9.84 11.46 2.36
C PHE A 338 -9.37 11.29 3.82
N ASN A 339 -8.79 12.33 4.42
CA ASN A 339 -8.31 12.29 5.79
C ASN A 339 -9.47 12.55 6.75
N ASP A 340 -9.55 11.73 7.78
CA ASP A 340 -10.34 12.00 8.96
C ASP A 340 -9.41 12.13 10.17
N ASP A 341 -9.60 13.15 11.00
CA ASP A 341 -8.76 13.38 12.19
C ASP A 341 -8.91 12.26 13.24
N ASN A 342 -10.06 11.58 13.27
CA ASN A 342 -10.34 10.45 14.16
C ASN A 342 -9.98 9.11 13.54
N MET A 343 -9.78 9.05 12.22
CA MET A 343 -9.42 7.83 11.50
C MET A 343 -8.08 8.00 10.77
N ASN A 344 -7.94 7.37 9.60
CA ASN A 344 -6.71 7.41 8.82
C ASN A 344 -6.81 8.42 7.68
N GLY A 345 -5.68 8.60 7.01
CA GLY A 345 -5.56 9.53 5.91
C GLY A 345 -4.19 9.42 5.26
N PHE A 346 -3.90 10.30 4.32
CA PHE A 346 -2.70 10.29 3.52
C PHE A 346 -1.73 11.41 3.88
N LYS A 347 -0.44 11.07 3.90
CA LYS A 347 0.66 12.02 4.02
C LYS A 347 1.85 11.58 3.14
N PRO A 348 2.72 12.51 2.71
CA PRO A 348 3.96 12.13 2.05
C PRO A 348 4.90 11.44 3.04
N ASP A 349 5.43 10.29 2.65
CA ASP A 349 6.46 9.61 3.45
C ASP A 349 7.79 10.37 3.41
N ASN A 350 8.30 10.77 4.57
CA ASN A 350 9.56 11.50 4.70
C ASN A 350 10.79 10.68 4.25
N THR A 351 10.69 9.36 4.19
CA THR A 351 11.78 8.48 3.78
C THR A 351 11.97 8.51 2.26
N SER A 352 10.88 8.46 1.51
CA SER A 352 10.86 8.47 0.04
C SER A 352 10.76 9.87 -0.56
N LYS A 353 10.19 10.85 0.16
CA LYS A 353 10.02 12.24 -0.30
C LYS A 353 11.32 12.82 -0.84
N THR A 354 11.25 13.41 -2.03
CA THR A 354 12.38 14.05 -2.72
C THR A 354 12.72 15.39 -2.09
N PHE A 355 13.29 15.32 -0.89
CA PHE A 355 13.74 16.45 -0.10
C PHE A 355 15.10 16.13 0.54
N ALA A 356 15.95 17.12 0.73
CA ALA A 356 17.26 16.93 1.36
C ALA A 356 17.67 18.19 2.13
N ASN A 357 18.07 18.01 3.39
CA ASN A 357 18.54 19.08 4.27
C ASN A 357 20.01 18.90 4.66
N TRP A 358 20.62 20.01 5.10
CA TRP A 358 21.97 20.12 5.65
C TRP A 358 23.09 19.81 4.64
N ILE A 359 23.55 18.56 4.57
CA ILE A 359 24.80 18.19 3.89
C ILE A 359 24.51 17.59 2.51
N ASN A 360 25.30 18.01 1.51
CA ASN A 360 25.30 17.50 0.14
C ASN A 360 23.88 17.43 -0.49
N GLN A 361 23.10 18.48 -0.25
CA GLN A 361 21.65 18.53 -0.54
C GLN A 361 21.36 18.21 -2.01
N ARG A 362 22.14 18.77 -2.95
CA ARG A 362 21.96 18.58 -4.38
C ARG A 362 22.11 17.12 -4.82
N ASN A 363 23.17 16.43 -4.37
CA ASN A 363 23.41 15.05 -4.77
C ASN A 363 22.43 14.09 -4.10
N ARG A 364 22.09 14.31 -2.83
CA ARG A 364 21.09 13.51 -2.11
C ARG A 364 19.70 13.68 -2.70
N LEU A 365 19.31 14.91 -3.06
CA LEU A 365 18.05 15.20 -3.73
C LEU A 365 17.98 14.46 -5.07
N ARG A 366 19.02 14.59 -5.90
CA ARG A 366 19.12 13.90 -7.20
C ARG A 366 19.04 12.38 -7.05
N TYR A 367 19.73 11.81 -6.06
CA TYR A 367 19.65 10.39 -5.76
C TYR A 367 18.23 9.96 -5.39
N ARG A 368 17.55 10.71 -4.49
CA ARG A 368 16.17 10.43 -4.10
C ARG A 368 15.19 10.53 -5.27
N GLN A 369 15.32 11.58 -6.10
CA GLN A 369 14.50 11.77 -7.31
C GLN A 369 14.68 10.61 -8.31
N ARG A 370 15.92 10.20 -8.57
CA ARG A 370 16.19 9.05 -9.45
C ARG A 370 15.67 7.73 -8.85
N LYS A 371 15.84 7.54 -7.54
CA LYS A 371 15.37 6.35 -6.83
C LYS A 371 13.85 6.21 -6.92
N ILE A 372 13.11 7.29 -6.68
CA ILE A 372 11.64 7.24 -6.73
C ILE A 372 11.11 7.06 -8.16
N LEU A 373 11.72 7.72 -9.15
CA LEU A 373 11.35 7.52 -10.56
C LEU A 373 11.57 6.08 -10.99
N ARG A 374 12.73 5.49 -10.67
CA ARG A 374 13.01 4.08 -10.96
C ARG A 374 11.96 3.16 -10.32
N ARG A 375 11.61 3.41 -9.06
CA ARG A 375 10.59 2.63 -8.33
C ARG A 375 9.21 2.76 -8.97
N TYR A 376 8.84 3.95 -9.43
CA TYR A 376 7.58 4.18 -10.14
C TYR A 376 7.52 3.45 -11.48
N ARG A 377 8.55 3.59 -12.32
CA ARG A 377 8.65 2.89 -13.62
C ARG A 377 8.56 1.38 -13.44
N ASN A 378 9.25 0.88 -12.42
CA ASN A 378 9.26 -0.53 -12.07
C ASN A 378 8.02 -0.96 -11.26
N ARG A 379 7.04 -0.08 -10.99
CA ARG A 379 5.85 -0.41 -10.18
C ARG A 379 6.21 -1.17 -8.88
N SER A 380 7.35 -0.81 -8.28
CA SER A 380 7.93 -1.64 -7.22
C SER A 380 7.11 -1.49 -5.93
N GLY A 381 6.78 -2.62 -5.30
CA GLY A 381 6.09 -2.70 -4.01
C GLY A 381 6.96 -2.35 -2.78
N ASP A 382 8.21 -1.92 -2.97
CA ASP A 382 9.13 -1.51 -1.90
C ASP A 382 8.54 -0.35 -1.05
N GLY A 383 9.01 -0.18 0.18
CA GLY A 383 8.69 0.92 1.11
C GLY A 383 7.43 0.72 1.97
N VAL A 384 6.87 1.82 2.49
CA VAL A 384 5.68 1.79 3.36
C VAL A 384 4.45 1.30 2.58
N ASN A 385 3.87 0.19 3.03
CA ASN A 385 2.61 -0.36 2.55
C ASN A 385 1.48 -0.04 3.53
N MET A 386 0.26 0.11 3.02
CA MET A 386 -0.96 0.29 3.80
C MET A 386 -1.92 -0.86 3.53
N ALA A 387 -2.82 -1.14 4.47
CA ALA A 387 -3.93 -2.05 4.24
C ALA A 387 -5.16 -1.20 3.93
N MET A 388 -5.89 -1.56 2.88
CA MET A 388 -7.14 -0.89 2.50
C MET A 388 -8.18 -1.94 2.13
N SER A 389 -9.44 -1.69 2.47
CA SER A 389 -10.53 -2.53 1.99
C SER A 389 -10.93 -2.21 0.55
N THR A 390 -11.82 -3.03 -0.01
CA THR A 390 -12.48 -2.76 -1.29
C THR A 390 -13.24 -1.43 -1.29
N GLU A 391 -13.80 -0.99 -0.16
CA GLU A 391 -14.51 0.30 -0.03
C GLU A 391 -13.54 1.47 -0.12
N GLU A 392 -12.42 1.38 0.59
CA GLU A 392 -11.38 2.41 0.57
C GLU A 392 -10.74 2.49 -0.82
N LEU A 393 -10.46 1.35 -1.46
CA LEU A 393 -9.97 1.28 -2.84
C LEU A 393 -10.96 1.91 -3.84
N ALA A 394 -12.25 1.59 -3.73
CA ALA A 394 -13.30 2.19 -4.54
C ALA A 394 -13.40 3.71 -4.35
N THR A 395 -13.02 4.22 -3.18
CA THR A 395 -13.03 5.66 -2.91
C THR A 395 -11.86 6.41 -3.56
N ILE A 396 -10.69 5.77 -3.70
CA ILE A 396 -9.48 6.39 -4.25
C ILE A 396 -9.24 6.10 -5.74
N PHE A 397 -9.95 5.12 -6.30
CA PHE A 397 -9.88 4.77 -7.72
C PHE A 397 -11.23 4.25 -8.21
N HIS A 398 -11.94 5.10 -8.94
CA HIS A 398 -13.18 4.79 -9.63
C HIS A 398 -13.32 5.62 -10.91
N LEU A 399 -14.22 5.20 -11.79
CA LEU A 399 -14.57 5.99 -12.96
C LEU A 399 -15.43 7.18 -12.52
N PRO A 400 -15.07 8.42 -12.91
CA PRO A 400 -15.76 9.60 -12.42
C PRO A 400 -17.20 9.69 -12.91
N ASP A 401 -18.04 10.30 -12.07
CA ASP A 401 -19.44 10.58 -12.40
C ASP A 401 -19.58 11.59 -13.57
N MET A 402 -20.73 11.58 -14.24
CA MET A 402 -21.04 12.53 -15.32
C MET A 402 -20.92 13.98 -14.85
N ASN A 403 -21.26 14.25 -13.58
CA ASN A 403 -21.19 15.58 -12.96
C ASN A 403 -19.77 16.09 -12.74
N VAL A 404 -18.76 15.22 -12.80
CA VAL A 404 -17.36 15.66 -12.81
C VAL A 404 -17.05 16.21 -14.21
N ILE A 405 -17.44 17.47 -14.43
CA ILE A 405 -17.17 18.24 -15.66
C ILE A 405 -15.69 18.63 -15.65
N ALA A 406 -14.82 17.64 -15.74
CA ALA A 406 -13.41 17.82 -16.02
C ALA A 406 -13.25 17.63 -17.54
N PRO A 407 -13.16 18.72 -18.35
CA PRO A 407 -12.99 18.61 -19.80
C PRO A 407 -11.69 17.92 -20.17
N SER A 408 -10.78 17.84 -19.21
CA SER A 408 -9.49 17.18 -19.26
C SER A 408 -9.55 15.66 -19.37
N LEU A 409 -10.67 15.03 -19.00
CA LEU A 409 -10.79 13.58 -19.04
C LEU A 409 -11.17 13.11 -20.45
N SER A 410 -10.37 12.21 -21.03
CA SER A 410 -10.75 11.49 -22.25
C SER A 410 -12.04 10.70 -22.01
N ARG A 411 -13.07 10.91 -22.83
CA ARG A 411 -14.37 10.22 -22.71
C ARG A 411 -14.79 9.63 -24.04
N VAL A 412 -15.50 8.50 -24.00
CA VAL A 412 -16.05 7.86 -25.20
C VAL A 412 -17.05 8.81 -25.89
N GLU A 413 -16.84 9.11 -27.17
CA GLU A 413 -17.66 10.10 -27.88
C GLU A 413 -19.05 9.58 -28.26
N ALA A 414 -19.15 8.30 -28.60
CA ALA A 414 -20.40 7.63 -28.98
C ALA A 414 -20.40 6.18 -28.47
N LYS A 415 -21.54 5.70 -27.96
CA LYS A 415 -21.69 4.27 -27.65
C LYS A 415 -21.49 3.48 -28.94
N ARG A 416 -20.63 2.45 -28.93
CA ARG A 416 -20.57 1.50 -30.05
C ARG A 416 -21.92 0.79 -30.12
N GLY A 417 -22.77 1.23 -31.05
CA GLY A 417 -24.00 0.52 -31.37
C GLY A 417 -23.61 -0.88 -31.81
N GLY A 418 -24.13 -1.90 -31.12
CA GLY A 418 -24.01 -3.27 -31.61
C GLY A 418 -24.50 -3.31 -33.06
N ALA A 419 -23.77 -4.02 -33.93
CA ALA A 419 -24.21 -4.21 -35.31
C ALA A 419 -25.66 -4.74 -35.28
N PRO A 420 -26.58 -4.17 -36.09
CA PRO A 420 -27.95 -4.67 -36.13
C PRO A 420 -27.92 -6.17 -36.37
N SER A 421 -28.67 -6.93 -35.58
CA SER A 421 -28.76 -8.40 -35.67
C SER A 421 -29.32 -8.91 -37.01
N ASN A 422 -29.63 -8.00 -37.94
CA ASN A 422 -30.25 -8.24 -39.24
C ASN A 422 -29.31 -7.93 -40.42
N LEU A 423 -27.99 -8.05 -40.22
CA LEU A 423 -27.05 -8.01 -41.35
C LEU A 423 -27.17 -9.33 -42.14
N PRO A 424 -27.39 -9.27 -43.46
CA PRO A 424 -27.32 -10.46 -44.30
C PRO A 424 -25.92 -11.07 -44.18
N ILE A 425 -25.87 -12.35 -43.81
CA ILE A 425 -24.67 -13.16 -43.91
C ILE A 425 -24.62 -13.59 -45.38
N GLU A 426 -23.70 -13.04 -46.16
CA GLU A 426 -23.34 -13.60 -47.48
C GLU A 426 -22.40 -14.78 -47.34
#